data_AF-A0A0Q5UX97-F1
#
_entry.id   AF-A0A0Q5UX97-F1
#
_cell.length_a   1.000
_cell.length_b   1.000
_cell.length_c   1.000
_cell.angle_alpha   90.00
_cell.angle_beta   90.00
_cell.angle_gamma   90.00
#
_symmetry.space_group_name_H-M   'P 1'
#
loop_
_entity.id
_entity.type
_entity.pdbx_description
1 polymer ?
#
loop_
_entity_poly.entity_id
_entity_poly.type
_entity_poly.pdbx_seq_one_letter_code
_entity_poly.pdbx_strand_id
1 'polypeptide(L)'
;MKALTLLAAVALTACSGPAPDTSSDGNMTPAGSVERKVSAPAPKPAPDYTGRWIGVEGMVLDVAPTAAPGHYALTMQWDLDNKGNFDGTATGDTISFDRGGIHETLRPTNGDATGLKYLFGKTDCLTVKPGEGYCRERLSR
;
A
#
# COMPACT_ATOMS: atom_id res chain seq x y z
N MET A 1 -12.38 45.93 12.18
CA MET A 1 -13.80 46.03 11.74
C MET A 1 -13.89 45.25 10.42
N LYS A 2 -14.71 44.24 10.19
CA LYS A 2 -15.96 43.75 10.79
C LYS A 2 -16.06 42.27 10.38
N ALA A 3 -16.38 41.38 11.32
CA ALA A 3 -16.66 39.97 11.07
C ALA A 3 -18.02 39.80 10.38
N LEU A 4 -18.21 38.73 9.61
CA LEU A 4 -19.54 38.13 9.40
C LEU A 4 -19.40 36.62 9.16
N THR A 5 -19.73 35.88 10.22
CA THR A 5 -20.01 34.46 10.28
C THR A 5 -21.38 34.13 9.70
N LEU A 6 -21.55 32.96 9.09
CA LEU A 6 -22.84 32.27 8.97
C LEU A 6 -22.62 30.75 8.97
N LEU A 7 -23.00 30.12 10.08
CA LEU A 7 -23.23 28.67 10.21
C LEU A 7 -24.62 28.34 9.65
N ALA A 8 -24.76 27.19 9.00
CA ALA A 8 -26.05 26.51 8.86
C ALA A 8 -25.85 25.00 9.06
N ALA A 9 -26.30 24.50 10.20
CA ALA A 9 -26.42 23.07 10.51
C ALA A 9 -27.86 22.64 10.21
N VAL A 10 -28.05 21.55 9.48
CA VAL A 10 -29.36 20.91 9.29
C VAL A 10 -29.31 19.56 9.99
N ALA A 11 -30.09 19.45 11.06
CA ALA A 11 -30.40 18.19 11.74
C ALA A 11 -31.78 17.71 11.23
N LEU A 12 -31.87 16.45 10.81
CA LEU A 12 -33.13 15.76 10.55
C LEU A 12 -33.27 14.62 11.57
N THR A 13 -34.36 14.70 12.31
CA THR A 13 -34.77 13.84 13.42
C THR A 13 -35.61 12.66 12.94
N ALA A 14 -35.44 11.55 13.67
CA ALA A 14 -36.43 10.54 14.09
C ALA A 14 -37.24 9.75 13.04
N CYS A 15 -37.03 8.43 13.06
CA CYS A 15 -38.10 7.44 12.98
C CYS A 15 -37.86 6.38 14.07
N SER A 16 -38.65 6.47 15.14
CA SER A 16 -38.77 5.45 16.19
C SER A 16 -40.12 4.77 16.00
N GLY A 17 -40.11 3.46 15.72
CA GLY A 17 -41.30 2.60 15.80
C GLY A 17 -41.14 1.64 16.98
N PRO A 18 -42.20 1.35 17.76
CA PRO A 18 -42.10 0.43 18.88
C PRO A 18 -42.17 -1.03 18.38
N ALA A 19 -41.19 -1.84 18.79
CA ALA A 19 -41.24 -3.30 18.67
C ALA A 19 -41.61 -3.89 20.06
N PRO A 20 -42.35 -5.00 20.09
CA PRO A 20 -43.14 -5.44 21.24
C PRO A 20 -42.31 -5.90 22.44
N ASP A 21 -42.84 -5.63 23.64
CA ASP A 21 -42.39 -6.20 24.89
C ASP A 21 -42.63 -7.72 24.90
N THR A 22 -41.58 -8.50 24.66
CA THR A 22 -41.50 -9.87 25.15
C THR A 22 -40.74 -9.86 26.47
N SER A 23 -41.49 -9.90 27.58
CA SER A 23 -40.96 -10.36 28.85
C SER A 23 -40.49 -11.81 28.69
N SER A 24 -39.20 -12.04 28.94
CA SER A 24 -38.69 -13.35 29.30
C SER A 24 -37.68 -13.14 30.41
N ASP A 25 -38.15 -13.37 31.64
CA ASP A 25 -37.32 -13.64 32.79
C ASP A 25 -36.44 -14.85 32.47
N GLY A 26 -35.15 -14.57 32.28
CA GLY A 26 -34.13 -15.57 31.99
C GLY A 26 -32.84 -15.16 32.67
N ASN A 27 -32.74 -15.41 33.97
CA ASN A 27 -31.48 -15.42 34.69
C ASN A 27 -30.56 -16.47 34.05
N MET A 28 -29.66 -16.05 33.16
CA MET A 28 -28.55 -16.84 32.67
C MET A 28 -27.29 -15.99 32.68
N THR A 29 -26.46 -16.24 33.69
CA THR A 29 -25.06 -15.82 33.78
C THR A 29 -24.34 -16.13 32.46
N PRO A 30 -23.69 -15.16 31.79
CA PRO A 30 -22.83 -15.48 30.66
C PRO A 30 -21.59 -16.20 31.19
N ALA A 31 -21.54 -17.51 31.00
CA ALA A 31 -20.31 -18.26 31.09
C ALA A 31 -19.34 -17.76 30.02
N GLY A 32 -18.24 -17.17 30.47
CA GLY A 32 -17.00 -16.87 29.75
C GLY A 32 -17.08 -16.80 28.22
N SER A 33 -17.30 -15.60 27.69
CA SER A 33 -16.85 -15.30 26.33
C SER A 33 -15.33 -15.26 26.34
N VAL A 34 -14.70 -16.40 26.05
CA VAL A 34 -13.29 -16.43 25.68
C VAL A 34 -13.17 -15.71 24.34
N GLU A 35 -12.88 -14.41 24.41
CA GLU A 35 -12.39 -13.60 23.31
C GLU A 35 -11.15 -14.30 22.76
N ARG A 36 -11.35 -15.18 21.78
CA ARG A 36 -10.28 -15.83 21.07
C ARG A 36 -9.66 -14.73 20.22
N LYS A 37 -8.65 -14.07 20.77
CA LYS A 37 -7.81 -13.10 20.07
C LYS A 37 -7.27 -13.81 18.82
N VAL A 38 -7.96 -13.66 17.69
CA VAL A 38 -7.50 -14.16 16.40
C VAL A 38 -6.32 -13.28 16.05
N SER A 39 -5.12 -13.72 16.44
CA SER A 39 -3.89 -13.13 15.93
C SER A 39 -3.97 -13.20 14.42
N ALA A 40 -4.03 -12.03 13.78
CA ALA A 40 -3.93 -11.94 12.34
C ALA A 40 -2.69 -12.73 11.89
N PRO A 41 -2.78 -13.54 10.82
CA PRO A 41 -1.63 -14.24 10.28
C PRO A 41 -0.49 -13.24 10.07
N ALA A 42 0.72 -13.61 10.50
CA ALA A 42 1.89 -12.80 10.21
C ALA A 42 1.94 -12.52 8.69
N PRO A 43 2.16 -11.27 8.26
CA PRO A 43 2.31 -10.96 6.85
C PRO A 43 3.36 -11.89 6.23
N LYS A 44 3.03 -12.53 5.12
CA LYS A 44 4.03 -13.28 4.36
C LYS A 44 5.14 -12.29 3.96
N PRO A 45 6.42 -12.69 4.05
CA PRO A 45 7.51 -11.86 3.55
C PRO A 45 7.27 -11.52 2.08
N ALA A 46 7.58 -10.28 1.69
CA ALA A 46 7.57 -9.91 0.28
C ALA A 46 8.51 -10.83 -0.51
N PRO A 47 8.21 -11.11 -1.79
CA PRO A 47 9.18 -11.69 -2.70
C PRO A 47 10.50 -10.90 -2.65
N ASP A 48 11.63 -11.59 -2.83
CA ASP A 48 12.92 -10.93 -2.81
C ASP A 48 13.10 -10.05 -4.05
N TYR A 49 12.89 -8.75 -3.88
CA TYR A 49 13.03 -7.75 -4.93
C TYR A 49 14.46 -7.21 -5.07
N THR A 50 15.44 -7.76 -4.34
CA THR A 50 16.80 -7.20 -4.28
C THR A 50 17.54 -7.23 -5.62
N GLY A 51 18.23 -6.14 -5.93
CA GLY A 51 18.97 -5.93 -7.16
C GLY A 51 18.44 -4.76 -7.99
N ARG A 52 18.95 -4.67 -9.22
CA ARG A 52 18.68 -3.57 -10.15
C ARG A 52 17.50 -3.87 -11.08
N TRP A 53 16.68 -2.85 -11.31
CA TRP A 53 15.52 -2.84 -12.19
C TRP A 53 15.61 -1.62 -13.13
N ILE A 54 15.29 -1.81 -14.41
CA ILE A 54 15.50 -0.80 -15.46
C ILE A 54 14.16 -0.30 -15.99
N GLY A 55 13.99 1.01 -16.00
CA GLY A 55 12.84 1.71 -16.58
C GLY A 55 13.18 2.37 -17.92
N VAL A 56 12.32 3.26 -18.39
CA VAL A 56 12.55 3.99 -19.66
C VAL A 56 13.55 5.11 -19.47
N GLU A 57 14.25 5.51 -20.54
CA GLU A 57 15.03 6.75 -20.58
C GLU A 57 16.05 6.94 -19.44
N GLY A 58 16.63 5.84 -18.95
CA GLY A 58 17.62 5.87 -17.87
C GLY A 58 17.02 5.83 -16.46
N MET A 59 15.70 5.71 -16.31
CA MET A 59 15.07 5.37 -15.04
C MET A 59 15.63 4.05 -14.51
N VAL A 60 15.92 4.02 -13.21
CA VAL A 60 16.50 2.85 -12.54
C VAL A 60 15.98 2.77 -11.12
N LEU A 61 15.82 1.54 -10.63
CA LEU A 61 15.57 1.25 -9.23
C LEU A 61 16.56 0.18 -8.78
N ASP A 62 17.34 0.51 -7.76
CA ASP A 62 18.15 -0.45 -7.01
C ASP A 62 17.48 -0.72 -5.66
N VAL A 63 17.21 -1.98 -5.39
CA VAL A 63 16.67 -2.46 -4.12
C VAL A 63 17.78 -3.22 -3.39
N ALA A 64 18.24 -2.71 -2.25
CA ALA A 64 19.24 -3.36 -1.42
C ALA A 64 18.62 -3.84 -0.10
N PRO A 65 18.97 -5.05 0.39
CA PRO A 65 18.53 -5.47 1.72
C PRO A 65 19.25 -4.65 2.79
N THR A 66 18.61 -4.47 3.95
CA THR A 66 19.25 -3.91 5.14
C THR A 66 19.52 -5.01 6.17
N ALA A 67 20.08 -4.65 7.32
CA ALA A 67 20.25 -5.58 8.44
C ALA A 67 18.91 -6.02 9.07
N ALA A 68 17.84 -5.24 8.89
CA ALA A 68 16.52 -5.55 9.40
C ALA A 68 15.70 -6.32 8.34
N PRO A 69 15.23 -7.54 8.64
CA PRO A 69 14.41 -8.30 7.70
C PRO A 69 13.16 -7.54 7.27
N GLY A 70 12.87 -7.55 5.97
CA GLY A 70 11.73 -6.81 5.41
C GLY A 70 11.96 -5.31 5.25
N HIS A 71 13.14 -4.78 5.58
CA HIS A 71 13.51 -3.40 5.29
C HIS A 71 14.55 -3.33 4.17
N TYR A 72 14.37 -2.37 3.27
CA TYR A 72 15.19 -2.18 2.07
C TYR A 72 15.67 -0.74 1.96
N ALA A 73 16.88 -0.57 1.44
CA ALA A 73 17.32 0.71 0.92
C ALA A 73 16.98 0.77 -0.58
N LEU A 74 16.20 1.77 -0.99
CA LEU A 74 15.79 2.00 -2.36
C LEU A 74 16.60 3.17 -2.92
N THR A 75 17.32 2.97 -4.01
CA THR A 75 17.95 4.05 -4.78
C THR A 75 17.26 4.13 -6.12
N MET A 76 16.66 5.26 -6.45
CA MET A 76 15.82 5.37 -7.65
C MET A 76 16.03 6.67 -8.41
N GLN A 77 15.90 6.57 -9.74
CA GLN A 77 15.61 7.67 -10.65
C GLN A 77 14.29 7.34 -11.34
N TRP A 78 13.25 8.12 -11.06
CA TRP A 78 11.87 7.80 -11.47
C TRP A 78 11.33 8.67 -12.60
N ASP A 79 12.10 9.67 -13.02
CA ASP A 79 11.93 10.41 -14.28
C ASP A 79 13.29 11.03 -14.67
N LEU A 80 13.29 11.97 -15.62
CA LEU A 80 14.52 12.60 -16.13
C LEU A 80 15.15 13.60 -15.16
N ASP A 81 14.36 14.15 -14.23
CA ASP A 81 14.76 15.25 -13.37
C ASP A 81 14.95 14.81 -11.91
N ASN A 82 14.30 13.71 -11.52
CA ASN A 82 14.16 13.31 -10.13
C ASN A 82 14.82 11.95 -9.82
N LYS A 83 15.61 11.97 -8.75
CA LYS A 83 16.30 10.81 -8.18
C LYS A 83 16.49 10.95 -6.68
N GLY A 84 16.68 9.85 -5.98
CA GLY A 84 16.90 9.87 -4.53
C GLY A 84 17.06 8.49 -3.90
N ASN A 85 17.24 8.50 -2.58
CA ASN A 85 17.34 7.34 -1.73
C ASN A 85 16.17 7.33 -0.74
N PHE A 86 15.58 6.15 -0.51
CA PHE A 86 14.39 5.98 0.31
C PHE A 86 14.47 4.70 1.14
N ASP A 87 13.87 4.72 2.32
CA ASP A 87 13.69 3.55 3.14
C ASP A 87 12.38 2.85 2.76
N GLY A 88 12.49 1.58 2.36
CA GLY A 88 11.38 0.73 1.99
C GLY A 88 11.07 -0.30 3.06
N THR A 89 9.78 -0.62 3.26
CA THR A 89 9.32 -1.67 4.16
C THR A 89 8.39 -2.64 3.44
N ALA A 90 8.69 -3.93 3.50
CA ALA A 90 7.85 -5.00 2.99
C ALA A 90 6.46 -4.95 3.62
N THR A 91 5.43 -4.90 2.78
CA THR A 91 4.02 -4.98 3.18
C THR A 91 3.32 -6.00 2.30
N GLY A 92 3.19 -7.24 2.79
CA GLY A 92 2.71 -8.34 1.96
C GLY A 92 3.67 -8.60 0.80
N ASP A 93 3.19 -8.54 -0.44
CA ASP A 93 3.98 -8.69 -1.67
C ASP A 93 4.52 -7.37 -2.23
N THR A 94 4.41 -6.27 -1.49
CA THR A 94 4.80 -4.92 -1.94
C THR A 94 5.87 -4.31 -1.05
N ILE A 95 6.46 -3.19 -1.49
CA ILE A 95 7.32 -2.35 -0.65
C ILE A 95 6.67 -0.97 -0.51
N SER A 96 6.36 -0.57 0.73
CA SER A 96 5.88 0.77 1.06
C SER A 96 7.07 1.68 1.34
N PHE A 97 7.03 2.93 0.87
CA PHE A 97 8.08 3.93 1.12
C PHE A 97 7.52 5.34 1.06
N ASP A 98 8.21 6.29 1.69
CA ASP A 98 7.82 7.70 1.68
C ASP A 98 8.67 8.51 0.70
N ARG A 99 8.03 9.22 -0.22
CA ARG A 99 8.71 10.08 -1.20
C ARG A 99 8.01 11.43 -1.27
N GLY A 100 8.72 12.48 -0.83
CA GLY A 100 8.16 13.84 -0.82
C GLY A 100 6.93 14.01 0.08
N GLY A 101 6.83 13.24 1.17
CA GLY A 101 5.66 13.22 2.07
C GLY A 101 4.47 12.43 1.54
N ILE A 102 4.64 11.69 0.44
CA ILE A 102 3.62 10.79 -0.11
C ILE A 102 4.02 9.35 0.23
N HIS A 103 3.08 8.62 0.85
CA HIS A 103 3.18 7.18 1.04
C HIS A 103 2.97 6.47 -0.30
N GLU A 104 4.06 6.04 -0.91
CA GLU A 104 4.07 5.32 -2.18
C GLU A 104 4.09 3.80 -1.94
N THR A 105 3.73 3.03 -2.96
CA THR A 105 3.86 1.57 -2.92
C THR A 105 4.45 1.04 -4.21
N LEU A 106 5.56 0.32 -4.09
CA LEU A 106 6.16 -0.43 -5.17
C LEU A 106 5.55 -1.83 -5.24
N ARG A 107 4.96 -2.17 -6.39
CA ARG A 107 4.14 -3.37 -6.58
C ARG A 107 4.70 -4.24 -7.71
N PRO A 108 4.59 -5.58 -7.60
CA PRO A 108 4.84 -6.47 -8.73
C PRO A 108 3.85 -6.20 -9.86
N THR A 109 4.33 -6.29 -11.09
CA THR A 109 3.53 -6.08 -12.31
C THR A 109 4.18 -6.77 -13.51
N ASN A 110 3.59 -6.60 -14.69
CA ASN A 110 4.24 -6.83 -15.98
C ASN A 110 4.46 -5.49 -16.71
N GLY A 111 5.31 -5.52 -17.72
CA GLY A 111 5.71 -4.34 -18.46
C GLY A 111 4.57 -3.70 -19.25
N ASP A 112 3.60 -4.48 -19.72
CA ASP A 112 2.42 -3.95 -20.43
C ASP A 112 1.56 -3.07 -19.50
N ALA A 113 1.35 -3.52 -18.26
CA ALA A 113 0.57 -2.81 -17.25
C ALA A 113 1.25 -1.53 -16.71
N THR A 114 2.55 -1.33 -16.97
CA THR A 114 3.24 -0.07 -16.61
C THR A 114 2.81 1.12 -17.50
N GLY A 115 2.25 0.84 -18.70
CA GLY A 115 1.98 1.85 -19.72
C GLY A 115 3.24 2.34 -20.47
N LEU A 116 4.41 1.77 -20.20
CA LEU A 116 5.69 2.17 -20.78
C LEU A 116 6.09 1.23 -21.92
N LYS A 117 6.04 1.72 -23.17
CA LYS A 117 6.27 0.89 -24.38
C LYS A 117 7.58 0.12 -24.36
N TYR A 118 8.65 0.69 -23.81
CA TYR A 118 9.96 0.04 -23.69
C TYR A 118 9.93 -1.23 -22.82
N LEU A 119 8.96 -1.32 -21.91
CA LEU A 119 8.80 -2.45 -21.00
C LEU A 119 7.83 -3.52 -21.53
N PHE A 120 7.08 -3.27 -22.60
CA PHE A 120 6.05 -4.18 -23.09
C PHE A 120 6.58 -5.60 -23.37
N GLY A 121 5.77 -6.60 -23.01
CA GLY A 121 6.13 -8.01 -23.09
C GLY A 121 7.09 -8.52 -22.00
N LYS A 122 7.65 -7.66 -21.14
CA LYS A 122 8.42 -8.10 -19.97
C LYS A 122 7.47 -8.53 -18.86
N THR A 123 7.79 -9.62 -18.16
CA THR A 123 6.90 -10.20 -17.14
C THR A 123 7.39 -10.03 -15.70
N ASP A 124 8.60 -9.51 -15.53
CA ASP A 124 9.29 -9.42 -14.24
C ASP A 124 9.60 -7.95 -13.96
N CYS A 125 8.58 -7.26 -13.46
CA CYS A 125 8.58 -5.82 -13.34
C CYS A 125 8.00 -5.35 -12.01
N LEU A 126 8.40 -4.17 -11.61
CA LEU A 126 7.87 -3.40 -10.50
C LEU A 126 7.32 -2.08 -11.00
N THR A 127 6.28 -1.57 -10.35
CA THR A 127 5.70 -0.26 -10.65
C THR A 127 5.26 0.44 -9.38
N VAL A 128 5.36 1.76 -9.37
CA VAL A 128 4.72 2.59 -8.34
C VAL A 128 3.35 3.04 -8.81
N LYS A 129 3.28 3.53 -10.06
CA LYS A 129 2.08 4.02 -10.72
C LYS A 129 2.23 3.92 -12.24
N PRO A 130 1.14 4.04 -13.02
CA PRO A 130 1.25 4.13 -14.48
C PRO A 130 2.22 5.22 -14.91
N GLY A 131 3.12 4.89 -15.84
CA GLY A 131 4.22 5.77 -16.26
C GLY A 131 5.49 5.68 -15.40
N GLU A 132 5.47 4.94 -14.28
CA GLU A 132 6.64 4.68 -13.44
C GLU A 132 6.81 3.17 -13.21
N GLY A 133 7.62 2.54 -14.05
CA GLY A 133 7.86 1.10 -14.02
C GLY A 133 9.31 0.74 -14.31
N TYR A 134 9.73 -0.40 -13.78
CA TYR A 134 11.08 -0.94 -13.89
C TYR A 134 11.00 -2.45 -14.07
N CYS A 135 11.72 -3.02 -15.01
CA CYS A 135 11.77 -4.46 -15.20
C CYS A 135 13.18 -5.00 -14.98
N ARG A 136 13.29 -6.25 -14.55
CA ARG A 136 14.58 -6.95 -14.57
C ARG A 136 15.10 -7.01 -15.99
N GLU A 137 16.39 -6.73 -16.16
CA GLU A 137 17.10 -7.20 -17.33
C GLU A 137 17.27 -8.71 -17.21
N ARG A 138 16.36 -9.47 -17.83
CA ARG A 138 16.69 -10.83 -18.22
C ARG A 138 17.42 -10.73 -19.55
N LEU A 139 18.70 -11.11 -19.55
CA LEU A 139 19.37 -11.45 -20.80
C LEU A 139 18.50 -12.51 -21.48
N SER A 140 17.91 -12.16 -22.62
CA SER A 140 17.22 -13.10 -23.49
C SER A 140 18.20 -14.26 -23.73
N ARG A 141 17.88 -15.44 -23.19
CA ARG A 141 18.63 -16.67 -23.49
C ARG A 141 18.28 -17.14 -24.89
#